data_AF-A0A3M1YQ10-F1
#
_entry.id   AF-A0A3M1YQ10-F1
#
_cell.length_a   1.000
_cell.length_b   1.000
_cell.length_c   1.000
_cell.angle_alpha   90.00
_cell.angle_beta   90.00
_cell.angle_gamma   90.00
#
_symmetry.space_group_name_H-M   'P 1'
#
loop_
_entity.id
_entity.type
_entity.pdbx_description
1 polymer ?
#
loop_
_entity_poly.entity_id
_entity_poly.type
_entity_poly.pdbx_seq_one_letter_code
_entity_poly.pdbx_strand_id
1 'polypeptide(L)'
;MALTCLLITAAFMTHFTAVLLYPALVLCYIIRRPPLAWRGLFVGVIGSALLLAPWLLFQVERDFVDLRAFLSRTPTVAPEIMAQYAYLKPESGPLPSVTSPEQAPSPPPAAEATAPPPQQASTPPTRVERLLGRIVAAPAQVVDGFMVMFRFLAPRELTAFYWPQVALYVALLSAFWGGVLLALWRWLQAGLAVAGWRARYHALAAALYQTPHGRIVLLFGLALIVVLGLIATRSPASAQSTYYYGLAGLQVLIIAYSLHLLIERMPRMRWRYGVLTAAILAIVGVQGGARLAKDSARLADIEHYSPFNVALYRSIDAATAWIADDWAGGDSLTISYDIMAESRHFWWIAPWHHVDPLYRIGMGFDYLLESYYGLHNRNQSPTGEVAGADYVVVYEPGLARYDLSVYEVHQFGAIYVLKPITDGE
;
A
#
# COMPACT_ATOMS: atom_id res chain seq x y z
N MET A 1 -12.13 11.62 23.25
CA MET A 1 -12.30 12.44 22.03
C MET A 1 -11.08 12.33 21.12
N ALA A 2 -9.98 13.07 21.29
CA ALA A 2 -8.83 12.96 20.37
C ALA A 2 -8.25 11.53 20.22
N LEU A 3 -8.07 10.79 21.33
CA LEU A 3 -7.62 9.39 21.30
C LEU A 3 -8.65 8.46 20.65
N THR A 4 -9.93 8.75 20.82
CA THR A 4 -11.06 8.00 20.25
C THR A 4 -11.13 8.20 18.74
N CYS A 5 -10.98 9.44 18.26
CA CYS A 5 -10.87 9.74 16.84
C CYS A 5 -9.61 9.10 16.25
N LEU A 6 -8.48 9.10 16.96
CA LEU A 6 -7.24 8.47 16.50
C LEU A 6 -7.35 6.93 16.43
N LEU A 7 -8.06 6.31 17.38
CA LEU A 7 -8.40 4.88 17.35
C LEU A 7 -9.38 4.54 16.23
N ILE A 8 -10.37 5.39 15.96
CA ILE A 8 -11.31 5.22 14.84
C ILE A 8 -10.57 5.39 13.51
N THR A 9 -9.69 6.39 13.37
CA THR A 9 -8.85 6.58 12.16
C THR A 9 -7.86 5.44 11.97
N ALA A 10 -7.27 4.91 13.05
CA ALA A 10 -6.41 3.73 12.99
C ALA A 10 -7.19 2.45 12.63
N ALA A 11 -8.43 2.29 13.12
CA ALA A 11 -9.30 1.18 12.76
C ALA A 11 -9.84 1.29 11.32
N PHE A 12 -10.06 2.51 10.81
CA PHE A 12 -10.53 2.77 9.44
C PHE A 12 -9.43 2.54 8.39
N MET A 13 -8.15 2.62 8.79
CA MET A 13 -7.03 2.20 7.96
C MET A 13 -6.83 0.68 8.09
N THR A 14 -7.74 -0.07 7.49
CA THR A 14 -7.80 -1.54 7.34
C THR A 14 -6.62 -2.10 6.53
N HIS A 15 -5.40 -1.83 6.97
CA HIS A 15 -4.20 -2.57 6.58
C HIS A 15 -3.49 -3.09 7.84
N PHE A 16 -2.86 -4.25 7.71
CA PHE A 16 -2.15 -5.00 8.76
C PHE A 16 -1.24 -4.17 9.70
N THR A 17 -0.80 -2.98 9.29
CA THR A 17 0.05 -2.10 10.09
C THR A 17 -0.70 -1.26 11.13
N ALA A 18 -2.02 -1.08 11.03
CA ALA A 18 -2.82 -0.52 12.12
C ALA A 18 -2.73 -1.38 13.38
N VAL A 19 -2.50 -2.69 13.22
CA VAL A 19 -2.22 -3.61 14.33
C VAL A 19 -0.94 -3.23 15.08
N LEU A 20 0.06 -2.66 14.38
CA LEU A 20 1.32 -2.18 14.99
C LEU A 20 1.16 -0.88 15.77
N LEU A 21 0.09 -0.12 15.51
CA LEU A 21 -0.25 1.08 16.28
C LEU A 21 -0.89 0.75 17.64
N TYR A 22 -1.55 -0.41 17.77
CA TYR A 22 -2.21 -0.78 19.03
C TYR A 22 -1.24 -0.96 20.21
N PRO A 23 -0.10 -1.67 20.10
CA PRO A 23 0.87 -1.74 21.19
C PRO A 23 1.42 -0.39 21.61
N ALA A 24 1.64 0.52 20.65
CA ALA A 24 2.11 1.88 20.92
C ALA A 24 1.05 2.71 21.65
N LEU A 25 -0.21 2.61 21.21
CA LEU A 25 -1.35 3.26 21.86
C LEU A 25 -1.62 2.68 23.25
N VAL A 26 -1.48 1.37 23.44
CA VAL A 26 -1.57 0.67 24.73
C VAL A 26 -0.42 1.09 25.64
N LEU A 27 0.80 1.19 25.13
CA LEU A 27 1.96 1.67 25.91
C LEU A 27 1.77 3.13 26.32
N CYS A 28 1.36 4.00 25.38
CA CYS A 28 0.99 5.38 25.69
C CYS A 28 -0.13 5.45 26.72
N TYR A 29 -1.10 4.54 26.67
CA TYR A 29 -2.22 4.46 27.60
C TYR A 29 -1.79 3.97 29.00
N ILE A 30 -0.96 2.93 29.09
CA ILE A 30 -0.39 2.41 30.34
C ILE A 30 0.47 3.47 31.03
N ILE A 31 1.29 4.20 30.27
CA ILE A 31 2.11 5.31 30.80
C ILE A 31 1.21 6.49 31.23
N ARG A 32 0.12 6.75 30.50
CA ARG A 32 -0.76 7.92 30.71
C ARG A 32 -1.76 7.76 31.87
N ARG A 33 -2.14 6.52 32.25
CA ARG A 33 -3.24 6.22 33.21
C ARG A 33 -4.41 7.20 33.16
N PRO A 34 -4.98 7.53 31.97
CA PRO A 34 -6.09 8.47 31.92
C PRO A 34 -7.30 7.88 32.65
N PRO A 35 -8.21 8.71 33.22
CA PRO A 35 -9.47 8.20 33.74
C PRO A 35 -10.16 7.44 32.61
N LEU A 36 -10.38 6.15 32.86
CA LEU A 36 -10.90 5.23 31.88
C LEU A 36 -12.30 5.67 31.49
N ALA A 37 -12.42 6.24 30.30
CA ALA A 37 -13.69 6.38 29.62
C ALA A 37 -14.10 4.98 29.11
N TRP A 38 -14.39 4.06 30.05
CA TRP A 38 -14.71 2.66 29.78
C TRP A 38 -15.76 2.52 28.69
N ARG A 39 -16.75 3.42 28.67
CA ARG A 39 -17.77 3.48 27.60
C ARG A 39 -17.16 3.71 26.22
N GLY A 40 -16.27 4.69 26.06
CA GLY A 40 -15.62 4.99 24.78
C GLY A 40 -14.60 3.92 24.37
N LEU A 41 -13.90 3.30 25.34
CA LEU A 41 -13.01 2.18 25.08
C LEU A 41 -13.79 0.94 24.62
N PHE A 42 -14.89 0.63 25.29
CA PHE A 42 -15.76 -0.50 24.97
C PHE A 42 -16.42 -0.33 23.60
N VAL A 43 -16.92 0.88 23.29
CA VAL A 43 -17.44 1.22 21.95
C VAL A 43 -16.33 1.11 20.90
N GLY A 44 -15.11 1.57 21.19
CA GLY A 44 -13.97 1.44 20.29
C GLY A 44 -13.57 -0.01 20.05
N VAL A 45 -13.50 -0.84 21.10
CA VAL A 45 -13.17 -2.27 21.02
C VAL A 45 -14.25 -3.02 20.26
N ILE A 46 -15.54 -2.79 20.54
CA ILE A 46 -16.65 -3.39 19.79
C ILE A 46 -16.59 -2.96 18.33
N GLY A 47 -16.41 -1.67 18.06
CA GLY A 47 -16.28 -1.17 16.69
C GLY A 47 -15.12 -1.83 15.94
N SER A 48 -13.93 -1.89 16.54
CA SER A 48 -12.77 -2.57 15.96
C SER A 48 -12.99 -4.07 15.80
N ALA A 49 -13.64 -4.74 16.75
CA ALA A 49 -13.94 -6.17 16.68
C ALA A 49 -14.94 -6.47 15.57
N LEU A 50 -16.00 -5.68 15.43
CA LEU A 50 -16.98 -5.80 14.35
C LEU A 50 -16.35 -5.57 12.98
N LEU A 51 -15.41 -4.62 12.87
CA LEU A 51 -14.66 -4.36 11.63
C LEU A 51 -13.62 -5.45 11.32
N LEU A 52 -13.01 -6.06 12.35
CA LEU A 52 -12.02 -7.12 12.21
C LEU A 52 -12.66 -8.50 12.01
N ALA A 53 -13.90 -8.68 12.45
CA ALA A 53 -14.61 -9.96 12.44
C ALA A 53 -14.69 -10.61 11.05
N PRO A 54 -15.00 -9.90 9.95
CA PRO A 54 -15.01 -10.51 8.61
C PRO A 54 -13.66 -11.11 8.22
N TRP A 55 -12.56 -10.41 8.52
CA TRP A 55 -11.22 -10.90 8.24
C TRP A 55 -10.83 -12.08 9.14
N LEU A 56 -11.19 -12.04 10.42
CA LEU A 56 -10.95 -13.18 11.32
C LEU A 56 -11.75 -14.41 10.91
N LEU A 57 -12.99 -14.25 10.46
CA LEU A 57 -13.81 -15.35 9.94
C LEU A 57 -13.13 -15.99 8.73
N PHE A 58 -12.68 -15.18 7.77
CA PHE A 58 -11.91 -15.64 6.62
C PHE A 58 -10.61 -16.35 7.01
N GLN A 59 -9.88 -15.86 8.02
CA GLN A 59 -8.67 -16.53 8.51
C GLN A 59 -8.98 -17.85 9.22
N VAL A 60 -10.07 -17.93 9.99
CA VAL A 60 -10.48 -19.18 10.66
C VAL A 60 -10.79 -20.27 9.63
N GLU A 61 -11.47 -19.93 8.54
CA GLU A 61 -11.73 -20.84 7.42
C GLU A 61 -10.44 -21.36 6.78
N ARG A 62 -9.37 -20.56 6.78
CA ARG A 62 -8.03 -20.92 6.25
C ARG A 62 -7.05 -21.37 7.34
N ASP A 63 -7.53 -21.72 8.52
CA ASP A 63 -6.73 -22.12 9.69
C ASP A 63 -5.55 -21.16 9.97
N PHE A 64 -5.77 -19.86 9.80
CA PHE A 64 -4.75 -18.81 9.96
C PHE A 64 -3.46 -19.06 9.14
N VAL A 65 -3.55 -19.69 7.97
CA VAL A 65 -2.40 -19.96 7.08
C VAL A 65 -1.58 -18.68 6.82
N ASP A 66 -2.24 -17.54 6.58
CA ASP A 66 -1.53 -16.29 6.26
C ASP A 66 -0.76 -15.76 7.47
N LEU A 67 -1.36 -15.83 8.67
CA LEU A 67 -0.69 -15.42 9.91
C LEU A 67 0.47 -16.36 10.25
N ARG A 68 0.29 -17.67 10.07
CA ARG A 68 1.36 -18.66 10.24
C ARG A 68 2.49 -18.43 9.24
N ALA A 69 2.20 -18.15 7.97
CA ALA A 69 3.19 -17.80 6.95
C ALA A 69 3.94 -16.50 7.32
N PHE A 70 3.23 -15.48 7.79
CA PHE A 70 3.82 -14.21 8.23
C PHE A 70 4.79 -14.41 9.41
N LEU A 71 4.39 -15.20 10.41
CA LEU A 71 5.18 -15.44 11.63
C LEU A 71 6.35 -16.39 11.41
N SER A 72 6.13 -17.50 10.71
CA SER A 72 7.15 -18.53 10.47
C SER A 72 8.24 -18.07 9.50
N ARG A 73 7.91 -17.17 8.55
CA ARG A 73 8.81 -16.72 7.46
C ARG A 73 9.40 -17.88 6.66
N THR A 74 8.81 -19.06 6.74
CA THR A 74 9.14 -20.18 5.87
C THR A 74 8.51 -19.89 4.51
N PRO A 75 9.26 -19.93 3.41
CA PRO A 75 8.69 -19.85 2.08
C PRO A 75 7.62 -20.95 1.96
N THR A 76 6.37 -20.57 1.74
CA THR A 76 5.28 -21.55 1.59
C THR A 76 5.37 -22.26 0.24
N VAL A 77 5.91 -21.57 -0.77
CA VAL A 77 6.16 -22.12 -2.11
C VAL A 77 7.56 -22.74 -2.16
N ALA A 78 7.64 -23.98 -2.64
CA ALA A 78 8.89 -24.71 -2.78
C ALA A 78 9.83 -24.05 -3.82
N PRO A 79 11.17 -24.10 -3.64
CA PRO A 79 12.14 -23.49 -4.57
C PRO A 79 12.00 -23.98 -6.02
N GLU A 80 11.61 -25.24 -6.21
CA GLU A 80 11.44 -25.88 -7.52
C GLU A 80 10.27 -25.26 -8.29
N ILE A 81 9.16 -24.99 -7.59
CA ILE A 81 7.99 -24.30 -8.13
C ILE A 81 8.36 -22.84 -8.48
N MET A 82 9.11 -22.17 -7.61
CA MET A 82 9.59 -20.81 -7.89
C MET A 82 10.51 -20.75 -9.11
N ALA A 83 11.32 -21.80 -9.34
CA ALA A 83 12.18 -21.91 -10.52
C ALA A 83 11.37 -22.14 -11.80
N GLN A 84 10.32 -22.98 -11.74
CA GLN A 84 9.42 -23.24 -12.87
C GLN A 84 8.83 -21.96 -13.47
N TYR A 85 8.44 -21.01 -12.62
CA TYR A 85 7.84 -19.73 -13.05
C TYR A 85 8.83 -18.56 -13.10
N ALA A 86 10.14 -18.81 -13.03
CA ALA A 86 11.14 -17.75 -13.04
C ALA A 86 11.09 -16.89 -14.31
N TYR A 87 10.62 -17.44 -15.44
CA TYR A 87 10.46 -16.71 -16.70
C TYR A 87 9.36 -15.64 -16.66
N LEU A 88 8.42 -15.73 -15.72
CA LEU A 88 7.35 -14.72 -15.56
C LEU A 88 7.85 -13.42 -14.93
N LYS A 89 8.98 -13.46 -14.23
CA LYS A 89 9.51 -12.31 -13.50
C LYS A 89 9.88 -11.14 -14.43
N PRO A 90 9.70 -9.88 -13.99
CA PRO A 90 10.00 -8.70 -14.82
C PRO A 90 11.40 -8.68 -15.44
N GLU A 91 12.39 -9.22 -14.73
CA GLU A 91 13.79 -9.31 -15.16
C GLU A 91 14.09 -10.33 -16.27
N SER A 92 13.16 -11.25 -16.57
CA SER A 92 13.42 -12.40 -17.46
C SER A 92 13.23 -12.11 -18.96
N GLY A 93 13.05 -10.85 -19.38
CA GLY A 93 12.82 -10.50 -20.80
C GLY A 93 11.39 -10.79 -21.28
N PRO A 94 11.07 -10.67 -22.58
CA PRO A 94 9.72 -10.82 -23.11
C PRO A 94 9.15 -12.23 -22.85
N LEU A 95 7.83 -12.31 -22.60
CA LEU A 95 7.14 -13.59 -22.40
C LEU A 95 6.98 -14.34 -23.73
N PRO A 96 7.04 -15.67 -23.75
CA PRO A 96 6.65 -16.45 -24.91
C PRO A 96 5.16 -16.24 -25.20
N SER A 97 4.81 -15.89 -26.45
CA SER A 97 3.41 -15.69 -26.87
C SER A 97 2.68 -17.04 -27.02
N VAL A 98 1.46 -17.15 -26.47
CA VAL A 98 0.63 -18.37 -26.48
C VAL A 98 -0.45 -18.32 -27.59
N THR A 99 -0.23 -17.54 -28.65
CA THR A 99 -1.27 -17.16 -29.61
C THR A 99 -1.65 -18.21 -30.67
N SER A 100 -1.23 -19.47 -30.53
CA SER A 100 -1.66 -20.56 -31.43
C SER A 100 -2.30 -21.72 -30.67
N PRO A 101 -3.55 -22.14 -31.02
CA PRO A 101 -4.21 -23.34 -30.47
C PRO A 101 -3.41 -24.64 -30.62
N GLU A 102 -2.41 -24.65 -31.50
CA GLU A 102 -1.53 -25.79 -31.80
C GLU A 102 -0.27 -25.84 -30.91
N GLN A 103 -0.10 -24.87 -30.01
CA GLN A 103 1.02 -24.79 -29.06
C GLN A 103 0.53 -24.54 -27.64
N ALA A 104 -0.36 -25.38 -27.13
CA ALA A 104 -0.29 -25.68 -25.71
C ALA A 104 1.08 -26.34 -25.48
N PRO A 105 2.01 -25.75 -24.70
CA PRO A 105 3.23 -26.45 -24.38
C PRO A 105 2.84 -27.68 -23.56
N SER A 106 2.88 -28.85 -24.19
CA SER A 106 3.15 -30.08 -23.47
C SER A 106 4.36 -29.79 -22.60
N PRO A 107 4.33 -30.07 -21.27
CA PRO A 107 5.52 -29.95 -20.45
C PRO A 107 6.63 -30.68 -21.21
N PRO A 108 7.76 -30.01 -21.53
CA PRO A 108 8.74 -30.60 -22.41
C PRO A 108 9.12 -31.98 -21.84
N PRO A 109 9.14 -33.05 -22.67
CA PRO A 109 9.76 -34.28 -22.23
C PRO A 109 11.16 -33.89 -21.76
N ALA A 110 11.58 -34.37 -20.59
CA ALA A 110 12.82 -34.01 -19.92
C ALA A 110 14.00 -34.10 -20.89
N ALA A 111 14.19 -33.04 -21.67
CA ALA A 111 15.26 -32.90 -22.61
C ALA A 111 16.42 -32.45 -21.74
N GLU A 112 17.52 -33.18 -21.85
CA GLU A 112 18.84 -32.74 -21.45
C GLU A 112 19.20 -31.48 -22.27
N ALA A 113 18.49 -30.39 -22.02
CA ALA A 113 18.90 -29.07 -22.39
C ALA A 113 20.10 -28.78 -21.50
N THR A 114 21.28 -28.77 -22.11
CA THR A 114 22.50 -28.28 -21.50
C THR A 114 22.19 -26.91 -20.93
N ALA A 115 22.00 -26.86 -19.61
CA ALA A 115 21.66 -25.64 -18.92
C ALA A 115 22.70 -24.58 -19.31
N PRO A 116 22.30 -23.32 -19.59
CA PRO A 116 23.27 -22.24 -19.62
C PRO A 116 24.15 -22.37 -18.37
N PRO A 117 25.49 -22.19 -18.47
CA PRO A 117 26.37 -22.34 -17.32
C PRO A 117 25.75 -21.54 -16.18
N PRO A 118 25.56 -22.15 -15.00
CA PRO A 118 24.77 -21.55 -13.94
C PRO A 118 25.29 -20.13 -13.76
N GLN A 119 24.48 -19.14 -14.17
CA GLN A 119 24.67 -17.79 -13.70
C GLN A 119 24.76 -17.99 -12.21
N GLN A 120 25.93 -17.75 -11.62
CA GLN A 120 26.19 -17.98 -10.22
C GLN A 120 25.04 -17.30 -9.48
N ALA A 121 24.06 -18.10 -9.07
CA ALA A 121 22.90 -17.64 -8.37
C ALA A 121 23.52 -17.10 -7.11
N SER A 122 23.57 -15.76 -7.02
CA SER A 122 24.24 -15.08 -5.93
C SER A 122 23.64 -15.70 -4.69
N THR A 123 24.48 -16.37 -3.90
CA THR A 123 24.00 -17.18 -2.78
C THR A 123 23.06 -16.29 -1.98
N PRO A 124 21.78 -16.67 -1.83
CA PRO A 124 20.79 -15.76 -1.29
C PRO A 124 21.30 -15.28 0.07
N PRO A 125 21.33 -13.97 0.31
CA PRO A 125 22.07 -13.41 1.44
C PRO A 125 21.60 -14.06 2.74
N THR A 126 22.57 -14.41 3.58
CA THR A 126 22.31 -15.11 4.84
C THR A 126 21.32 -14.32 5.69
N ARG A 127 20.63 -14.96 6.64
CA ARG A 127 19.70 -14.24 7.54
C ARG A 127 20.40 -13.07 8.24
N VAL A 128 21.69 -13.23 8.57
CA VAL A 128 22.55 -12.22 9.18
C VAL A 128 22.88 -11.10 8.20
N GLU A 129 23.30 -11.38 6.97
CA GLU A 129 23.53 -10.35 5.94
C GLU A 129 22.28 -9.55 5.64
N ARG A 130 21.12 -10.21 5.54
CA ARG A 130 19.83 -9.52 5.37
C ARG A 130 19.47 -8.66 6.58
N LEU A 131 19.83 -9.07 7.79
CA LEU A 131 19.60 -8.29 9.00
C LEU A 131 20.55 -7.09 9.06
N LEU A 132 21.84 -7.29 8.78
CA LEU A 132 22.85 -6.22 8.73
C LEU A 132 22.53 -5.21 7.64
N GLY A 133 22.19 -5.65 6.42
CA GLY A 133 21.74 -4.77 5.35
C GLY A 133 20.52 -3.94 5.75
N ARG A 134 19.60 -4.50 6.55
CA ARG A 134 18.46 -3.73 7.10
C ARG A 134 18.89 -2.73 8.16
N ILE A 135 19.76 -3.11 9.09
CA ILE A 135 20.25 -2.19 10.13
C ILE A 135 20.99 -1.02 9.47
N VAL A 136 21.78 -1.29 8.44
CA VAL A 136 22.50 -0.27 7.67
C VAL A 136 21.55 0.63 6.86
N ALA A 137 20.48 0.07 6.27
CA ALA A 137 19.50 0.84 5.51
C ALA A 137 18.47 1.58 6.37
N ALA A 138 18.26 1.14 7.63
CA ALA A 138 17.21 1.68 8.50
C ALA A 138 17.31 3.19 8.72
N PRO A 139 18.48 3.81 8.96
CA PRO A 139 18.58 5.26 9.11
C PRO A 139 18.07 6.02 7.88
N ALA A 140 18.47 5.59 6.68
CA ALA A 140 18.01 6.21 5.44
C ALA A 140 16.49 6.04 5.27
N GLN A 141 15.94 4.86 5.59
CA GLN A 141 14.50 4.62 5.53
C GLN A 141 13.71 5.41 6.58
N VAL A 142 14.30 5.66 7.76
CA VAL A 142 13.70 6.51 8.79
C VAL A 142 13.65 7.96 8.31
N VAL A 143 14.77 8.47 7.77
CA VAL A 143 14.81 9.80 7.15
C VAL A 143 13.77 9.89 6.06
N ASP A 144 13.70 8.91 5.16
CA ASP A 144 12.71 8.84 4.10
C ASP A 144 11.27 8.90 4.60
N GLY A 145 10.95 8.18 5.68
CA GLY A 145 9.65 8.20 6.34
C GLY A 145 9.29 9.57 6.91
N PHE A 146 10.25 10.29 7.50
CA PHE A 146 10.06 11.66 7.98
C PHE A 146 10.08 12.72 6.87
N MET A 147 10.62 12.38 5.70
CA MET A 147 10.66 13.27 4.53
C MET A 147 9.45 13.14 3.61
N VAL A 148 8.47 12.28 3.94
CA VAL A 148 7.30 11.96 3.11
C VAL A 148 6.53 13.20 2.64
N MET A 149 6.12 14.11 3.52
CA MET A 149 5.42 15.34 3.13
C MET A 149 6.33 16.30 2.35
N PHE A 150 7.63 16.31 2.67
CA PHE A 150 8.61 17.23 2.10
C PHE A 150 9.06 16.86 0.69
N ARG A 151 9.05 15.57 0.32
CA ARG A 151 9.42 15.08 -1.02
C ARG A 151 8.57 15.68 -2.14
N PHE A 152 7.32 16.07 -1.86
CA PHE A 152 6.41 16.68 -2.84
C PHE A 152 6.62 18.18 -3.01
N LEU A 153 7.26 18.82 -2.04
CA LEU A 153 7.71 20.22 -2.12
C LEU A 153 9.06 20.34 -2.82
N ALA A 154 9.66 19.23 -3.27
CA ALA A 154 10.89 19.24 -4.04
C ALA A 154 10.63 19.95 -5.39
N PRO A 155 11.36 21.04 -5.68
CA PRO A 155 11.07 21.85 -6.85
C PRO A 155 11.55 21.12 -8.10
N ARG A 156 10.63 20.60 -8.92
CA ARG A 156 11.03 19.95 -10.18
C ARG A 156 10.45 20.54 -11.45
N GLU A 157 9.32 21.26 -11.43
CA GLU A 157 8.63 21.55 -12.70
C GLU A 157 8.04 22.96 -12.89
N LEU A 158 7.99 23.84 -11.87
CA LEU A 158 7.40 25.19 -12.02
C LEU A 158 8.47 26.29 -11.89
N THR A 159 8.99 26.76 -13.02
CA THR A 159 10.09 27.74 -13.11
C THR A 159 9.75 29.10 -12.49
N ALA A 160 8.51 29.58 -12.62
CA ALA A 160 8.08 30.89 -12.09
C ALA A 160 7.88 30.92 -10.56
N PHE A 161 7.69 29.76 -9.91
CA PHE A 161 7.44 29.66 -8.47
C PHE A 161 8.53 28.91 -7.71
N TYR A 162 9.67 28.68 -8.36
CA TYR A 162 10.79 27.92 -7.79
C TYR A 162 11.25 28.47 -6.44
N TRP A 163 11.59 29.76 -6.38
CA TRP A 163 12.12 30.37 -5.15
C TRP A 163 11.10 30.43 -4.00
N PRO A 164 9.83 30.83 -4.21
CA PRO A 164 8.80 30.72 -3.19
C PRO A 164 8.59 29.28 -2.67
N GLN A 165 8.64 28.28 -3.54
CA GLN A 165 8.50 26.87 -3.15
C GLN A 165 9.70 26.39 -2.32
N VAL A 166 10.92 26.74 -2.73
CA VAL A 166 12.14 26.44 -1.95
C VAL A 166 12.09 27.11 -0.58
N ALA A 167 11.71 28.39 -0.52
CA ALA A 167 11.62 29.11 0.75
C ALA A 167 10.58 28.48 1.69
N LEU A 168 9.43 28.07 1.15
CA LEU A 168 8.40 27.37 1.91
C LEU A 168 8.87 25.98 2.37
N TYR A 169 9.49 25.21 1.49
CA TYR A 169 10.06 23.91 1.81
C TYR A 169 11.02 24.02 3.00
N VAL A 170 11.97 24.95 2.92
CA VAL A 170 12.94 25.22 3.98
C VAL A 170 12.22 25.66 5.26
N ALA A 171 11.25 26.57 5.17
CA ALA A 171 10.51 27.04 6.34
C ALA A 171 9.74 25.91 7.04
N LEU A 172 9.07 25.04 6.29
CA LEU A 172 8.34 23.89 6.82
C LEU A 172 9.28 22.86 7.45
N LEU A 173 10.40 22.56 6.77
CA LEU A 173 11.40 21.63 7.25
C LEU A 173 12.06 22.15 8.55
N SER A 174 12.37 23.45 8.60
CA SER A 174 12.87 24.12 9.79
C SER A 174 11.85 24.16 10.92
N ALA A 175 10.56 24.41 10.63
CA ALA A 175 9.50 24.37 11.63
C ALA A 175 9.31 22.97 12.22
N PHE A 176 9.39 21.94 11.38
CA PHE A 176 9.32 20.55 11.80
C PHE A 176 10.52 20.16 12.67
N TRP A 177 11.74 20.17 12.11
CA TRP A 177 12.93 19.71 12.83
C TRP A 177 13.33 20.64 13.97
N GLY A 178 13.28 21.95 13.77
CA GLY A 178 13.57 22.93 14.81
C GLY A 178 12.59 22.83 15.98
N GLY A 179 11.32 22.60 15.69
CA GLY A 179 10.30 22.38 16.72
C GLY A 179 10.49 21.06 17.48
N VAL A 180 10.79 19.96 16.79
CA VAL A 180 11.10 18.66 17.41
C VAL A 180 12.35 18.76 18.30
N LEU A 181 13.44 19.35 17.81
CA LEU A 181 14.69 19.51 18.57
C LEU A 181 14.48 20.38 19.81
N LEU A 182 13.78 21.52 19.67
CA LEU A 182 13.45 22.38 20.81
C LEU A 182 12.56 21.67 21.82
N ALA A 183 11.57 20.91 21.35
CA ALA A 183 10.66 20.16 22.20
C ALA A 183 11.38 19.06 22.99
N LEU A 184 12.24 18.28 22.33
CA LEU A 184 13.09 17.27 22.95
C LEU A 184 14.03 17.91 23.99
N TRP A 185 14.68 19.01 23.64
CA TRP A 185 15.56 19.73 24.56
C TRP A 185 14.81 20.19 25.82
N ARG A 186 13.66 20.85 25.66
CA ARG A 186 12.84 21.33 26.79
C ARG A 186 12.29 20.20 27.63
N TRP A 187 11.91 19.09 27.00
CA TRP A 187 11.49 17.89 27.70
C TRP A 187 12.64 17.29 28.53
N LEU A 188 13.84 17.14 27.96
CA LEU A 188 15.02 16.65 28.68
C LEU A 188 15.43 17.58 29.83
N GLN A 189 15.37 18.90 29.64
CA GLN A 189 15.63 19.89 30.69
C GLN A 189 14.70 19.71 31.90
N ALA A 190 13.41 19.39 31.69
CA ALA A 190 12.48 19.13 32.78
C ALA A 190 12.90 17.92 33.63
N GLY A 191 13.51 16.90 33.02
CA GLY A 191 14.09 15.77 33.74
C GLY A 191 15.41 16.13 34.44
N LEU A 192 16.30 16.87 33.79
CA LEU A 192 17.59 17.26 34.36
C LEU A 192 17.47 18.19 35.56
N ALA A 193 16.40 19.00 35.61
CA ALA A 193 16.13 19.94 36.71
C ALA A 193 15.81 19.26 38.05
N VAL A 194 15.56 17.95 38.06
CA VAL A 194 15.14 17.22 39.26
C VAL A 194 16.21 16.20 39.66
N ALA A 195 16.53 16.12 40.95
CA ALA A 195 17.44 15.12 41.49
C ALA A 195 16.71 13.80 41.79
N GLY A 196 17.36 12.66 41.49
CA GLY A 196 16.83 11.32 41.78
C GLY A 196 15.96 10.72 40.66
N TRP A 197 16.24 9.47 40.29
CA TRP A 197 15.67 8.85 39.08
C TRP A 197 14.13 8.77 39.07
N ARG A 198 13.49 8.49 40.21
CA ARG A 198 12.01 8.42 40.32
C ARG A 198 11.37 9.78 40.05
N ALA A 199 11.91 10.82 40.68
CA ALA A 199 11.41 12.18 40.52
C ALA A 199 11.67 12.71 39.10
N ARG A 200 12.82 12.37 38.48
CA ARG A 200 13.10 12.63 37.06
C ARG A 200 12.09 11.97 36.14
N TYR A 201 11.79 10.68 36.36
CA TYR A 201 10.79 9.95 35.58
C TYR A 201 9.42 10.64 35.66
N HIS A 202 8.96 10.98 36.86
CA HIS A 202 7.68 11.69 37.03
C HIS A 202 7.68 13.08 36.40
N ALA A 203 8.78 13.83 36.48
CA ALA A 203 8.92 15.13 35.85
C ALA A 203 8.89 15.04 34.32
N LEU A 204 9.61 14.07 33.73
CA LEU A 204 9.58 13.82 32.28
C LEU A 204 8.20 13.37 31.82
N ALA A 205 7.56 12.47 32.56
CA ALA A 205 6.20 12.03 32.27
C ALA A 205 5.23 13.22 32.33
N ALA A 206 5.23 14.00 33.41
CA ALA A 206 4.39 15.19 33.54
C ALA A 206 4.64 16.20 32.41
N ALA A 207 5.91 16.43 32.05
CA ALA A 207 6.28 17.33 30.96
C ALA A 207 5.73 16.88 29.61
N LEU A 208 5.67 15.56 29.32
CA LEU A 208 5.04 15.02 28.10
C LEU A 208 3.56 15.42 28.00
N TYR A 209 2.85 15.44 29.12
CA TYR A 209 1.39 15.63 29.13
C TYR A 209 0.95 17.08 29.27
N GLN A 210 1.63 17.81 30.14
CA GLN A 210 1.18 19.12 30.61
C GLN A 210 1.73 20.26 29.76
N THR A 211 2.80 20.02 29.00
CA THR A 211 3.45 21.06 28.20
C THR A 211 3.17 20.89 26.71
N PRO A 212 3.10 21.98 25.92
CA PRO A 212 2.99 21.88 24.47
C PRO A 212 4.21 21.19 23.83
N HIS A 213 5.41 21.38 24.40
CA HIS A 213 6.64 20.70 23.98
C HIS A 213 6.51 19.18 24.15
N GLY A 214 5.96 18.74 25.27
CA GLY A 214 5.65 17.33 25.51
C GLY A 214 4.73 16.71 24.46
N ARG A 215 3.71 17.46 24.01
CA ARG A 215 2.81 17.02 22.93
C ARG A 215 3.54 16.83 21.61
N ILE A 216 4.48 17.72 21.26
CA ILE A 216 5.35 17.56 20.07
C ILE A 216 6.20 16.30 20.19
N VAL A 217 6.80 16.05 21.35
CA VAL A 217 7.58 14.82 21.60
C VAL A 217 6.72 13.56 21.46
N LEU A 218 5.48 13.57 21.95
CA LEU A 218 4.54 12.46 21.78
C LEU A 218 4.16 12.23 20.32
N LEU A 219 3.85 13.29 19.57
CA LEU A 219 3.53 13.19 18.14
C LEU A 219 4.73 12.67 17.33
N PHE A 220 5.94 13.16 17.65
CA PHE A 220 7.17 12.70 17.02
C PHE A 220 7.46 11.22 17.35
N GLY A 221 7.28 10.82 18.61
CA GLY A 221 7.42 9.41 19.02
C GLY A 221 6.41 8.50 18.31
N LEU A 222 5.17 8.94 18.16
CA LEU A 222 4.15 8.22 17.39
C LEU A 222 4.55 8.08 15.92
N ALA A 223 4.98 9.18 15.28
CA ALA A 223 5.46 9.14 13.90
C ALA A 223 6.68 8.22 13.74
N LEU A 224 7.61 8.23 14.68
CA LEU A 224 8.77 7.33 14.69
C LEU A 224 8.34 5.87 14.77
N ILE A 225 7.38 5.53 15.65
CA ILE A 225 6.87 4.17 15.77
C ILE A 225 6.21 3.71 14.47
N VAL A 226 5.40 4.57 13.84
CA VAL A 226 4.80 4.27 12.53
C VAL A 226 5.88 4.01 11.49
N VAL A 227 6.89 4.88 11.38
CA VAL A 227 7.99 4.72 10.43
C VAL A 227 8.77 3.42 10.69
N LEU A 228 9.09 3.12 11.94
CA LEU A 228 9.76 1.86 12.31
C LEU A 228 8.89 0.63 12.02
N GLY A 229 7.58 0.73 12.22
CA GLY A 229 6.61 -0.30 11.85
C GLY A 229 6.61 -0.56 10.35
N LEU A 230 6.57 0.50 9.54
CA LEU A 230 6.64 0.42 8.08
C LEU A 230 7.96 -0.18 7.57
N ILE A 231 9.08 0.16 8.21
CA ILE A 231 10.39 -0.44 7.93
C ILE A 231 10.35 -1.94 8.28
N ALA A 232 9.79 -2.30 9.43
CA ALA A 232 9.68 -3.69 9.87
C ALA A 232 8.79 -4.52 8.93
N THR A 233 7.72 -3.95 8.38
CA THR A 233 6.81 -4.61 7.43
C THR A 233 7.25 -4.50 5.97
N ARG A 234 8.35 -3.82 5.68
CA ARG A 234 8.84 -3.55 4.30
C ARG A 234 7.82 -2.83 3.43
N SER A 235 7.01 -1.97 4.05
CA SER A 235 6.00 -1.18 3.35
C SER A 235 6.45 0.28 3.36
N PRO A 236 7.32 0.72 2.44
CA PRO A 236 7.79 2.10 2.46
C PRO A 236 6.59 3.05 2.38
N ALA A 237 6.61 4.10 3.22
CA ALA A 237 5.50 5.05 3.33
C ALA A 237 5.08 5.68 1.98
N SER A 238 6.01 5.76 1.03
CA SER A 238 5.76 6.26 -0.32
C SER A 238 5.01 5.28 -1.23
N ALA A 239 5.05 3.97 -0.94
CA ALA A 239 4.43 2.94 -1.77
C ALA A 239 2.97 2.68 -1.44
N GLN A 240 2.44 3.20 -0.32
CA GLN A 240 1.02 3.09 0.02
C GLN A 240 0.44 4.46 0.37
N SER A 241 -0.56 4.87 -0.41
CA SER A 241 -1.27 6.15 -0.27
C SER A 241 -1.85 6.35 1.13
N THR A 242 -2.36 5.27 1.73
CA THR A 242 -2.97 5.26 3.06
C THR A 242 -1.95 5.68 4.15
N TYR A 243 -0.74 5.12 4.14
CA TYR A 243 0.31 5.49 5.10
C TYR A 243 0.92 6.85 4.85
N TYR A 244 1.00 7.24 3.58
CA TYR A 244 1.45 8.55 3.17
C TYR A 244 0.62 9.64 3.86
N TYR A 245 -0.71 9.58 3.76
CA TYR A 245 -1.59 10.62 4.33
C TYR A 245 -1.56 10.62 5.87
N GLY A 246 -1.47 9.45 6.50
CA GLY A 246 -1.33 9.35 7.96
C GLY A 246 -0.05 10.00 8.48
N LEU A 247 1.10 9.71 7.86
CA LEU A 247 2.39 10.30 8.23
C LEU A 247 2.46 11.79 7.90
N ALA A 248 1.94 12.21 6.74
CA ALA A 248 1.84 13.62 6.38
C ALA A 248 0.97 14.40 7.39
N GLY A 249 -0.16 13.83 7.81
CA GLY A 249 -1.02 14.42 8.85
C GLY A 249 -0.29 14.62 10.18
N LEU A 250 0.49 13.63 10.63
CA LEU A 250 1.32 13.76 11.83
C LEU A 250 2.39 14.85 11.68
N GLN A 251 3.03 14.95 10.51
CA GLN A 251 4.04 15.97 10.21
C GLN A 251 3.43 17.38 10.21
N VAL A 252 2.24 17.56 9.61
CA VAL A 252 1.48 18.82 9.65
C VAL A 252 1.13 19.22 11.09
N LEU A 253 0.67 18.28 11.91
CA LEU A 253 0.37 18.55 13.32
C LEU A 253 1.61 19.00 14.08
N ILE A 254 2.75 18.33 13.89
CA ILE A 254 4.02 18.73 14.51
C ILE A 254 4.39 20.16 14.09
N ILE A 255 4.33 20.48 12.80
CA ILE A 255 4.60 21.83 12.28
C ILE A 255 3.66 22.86 12.90
N ALA A 256 2.36 22.55 12.96
CA ALA A 256 1.37 23.45 13.54
C ALA A 256 1.65 23.75 15.02
N TYR A 257 1.97 22.72 15.83
CA TYR A 257 2.34 22.90 17.23
C TYR A 257 3.66 23.68 17.38
N SER A 258 4.65 23.41 16.53
CA SER A 258 5.94 24.14 16.53
C SER A 258 5.76 25.62 16.21
N LEU A 259 4.94 25.94 15.20
CA LEU A 259 4.59 27.31 14.85
C LEU A 259 3.78 27.97 15.97
N HIS A 260 2.83 27.26 16.58
CA HIS A 260 2.06 27.79 17.70
C HIS A 260 2.95 28.21 18.87
N LEU A 261 3.93 27.38 19.25
CA LEU A 261 4.92 27.72 20.28
C LEU A 261 5.76 28.95 19.93
N LEU A 262 6.09 29.12 18.65
CA LEU A 262 6.82 30.28 18.15
C LEU A 262 5.95 31.56 18.21
N ILE A 263 4.67 31.44 17.88
CA ILE A 263 3.66 32.50 17.92
C ILE A 263 3.45 33.00 19.34
N GLU A 264 3.31 32.09 20.31
CA GLU A 264 3.07 32.44 21.71
C GLU A 264 4.20 33.33 22.27
N ARG A 265 5.44 33.10 21.83
CA ARG A 265 6.60 33.90 22.24
C ARG A 265 6.72 35.24 21.53
N MET A 266 6.02 35.45 20.41
CA MET A 266 6.10 36.65 19.59
C MET A 266 4.70 37.23 19.31
N PRO A 267 4.00 37.76 20.33
CA PRO A 267 2.61 38.20 20.20
C PRO A 267 2.40 39.28 19.13
N ARG A 268 3.40 40.15 18.90
CA ARG A 268 3.38 41.18 17.85
C ARG A 268 3.35 40.60 16.42
N MET A 269 3.68 39.32 16.24
CA MET A 269 3.68 38.63 14.94
C MET A 269 2.52 37.64 14.77
N ARG A 270 1.57 37.57 15.71
CA ARG A 270 0.43 36.63 15.66
C ARG A 270 -0.30 36.61 14.32
N TRP A 271 -0.57 37.78 13.75
CA TRP A 271 -1.25 37.87 12.45
C TRP A 271 -0.40 37.31 11.29
N ARG A 272 0.91 37.59 11.27
CA ARG A 272 1.85 37.10 10.23
C ARG A 272 1.94 35.58 10.24
N TYR A 273 1.95 34.99 11.43
CA TYR A 273 1.94 33.54 11.56
C TYR A 273 0.58 32.92 11.28
N GLY A 274 -0.53 33.59 11.61
CA GLY A 274 -1.86 33.13 11.18
C GLY A 274 -1.97 33.07 9.66
N VAL A 275 -1.45 34.08 8.97
CA VAL A 275 -1.31 34.09 7.50
C VAL A 275 -0.38 32.99 7.01
N LEU A 276 0.76 32.75 7.68
CA LEU A 276 1.69 31.67 7.34
C LEU A 276 1.03 30.29 7.51
N THR A 277 0.33 30.04 8.61
CA THR A 277 -0.39 28.79 8.85
C THR A 277 -1.50 28.59 7.83
N ALA A 278 -2.27 29.63 7.50
CA ALA A 278 -3.28 29.56 6.45
C ALA A 278 -2.66 29.27 5.07
N ALA A 279 -1.53 29.90 4.73
CA ALA A 279 -0.79 29.63 3.51
C ALA A 279 -0.24 28.19 3.46
N ILE A 280 0.28 27.67 4.59
CA ILE A 280 0.74 26.29 4.69
C ILE A 280 -0.42 25.31 4.49
N LEU A 281 -1.56 25.53 5.15
CA LEU A 281 -2.75 24.69 4.99
C LEU A 281 -3.30 24.77 3.57
N ALA A 282 -3.33 25.96 2.96
CA ALA A 282 -3.73 26.14 1.58
C ALA A 282 -2.78 25.41 0.62
N ILE A 283 -1.47 25.42 0.86
CA ILE A 283 -0.50 24.74 -0.01
C ILE A 283 -0.53 23.23 0.18
N VAL A 284 -0.62 22.74 1.41
CA VAL A 284 -0.83 21.31 1.70
C VAL A 284 -2.16 20.85 1.10
N GLY A 285 -3.22 21.66 1.18
CA GLY A 285 -4.52 21.40 0.58
C GLY A 285 -4.49 21.43 -0.95
N VAL A 286 -3.84 22.41 -1.56
CA VAL A 286 -3.66 22.53 -3.02
C VAL A 286 -2.78 21.42 -3.56
N GLN A 287 -1.73 21.00 -2.84
CA GLN A 287 -0.87 19.89 -3.27
C GLN A 287 -1.49 18.52 -3.03
N GLY A 288 -2.20 18.34 -1.92
CA GLY A 288 -3.04 17.16 -1.69
C GLY A 288 -4.13 17.08 -2.75
N GLY A 289 -4.76 18.21 -3.06
CA GLY A 289 -5.73 18.36 -4.14
C GLY A 289 -5.12 18.17 -5.53
N ALA A 290 -3.89 18.61 -5.79
CA ALA A 290 -3.19 18.41 -7.06
C ALA A 290 -2.73 16.96 -7.23
N ARG A 291 -2.37 16.26 -6.15
CA ARG A 291 -2.13 14.82 -6.18
C ARG A 291 -3.44 14.08 -6.39
N LEU A 292 -4.49 14.45 -5.69
CA LEU A 292 -5.81 13.87 -5.90
C LEU A 292 -6.32 14.17 -7.32
N ALA A 293 -5.98 15.34 -7.88
CA ALA A 293 -6.30 15.75 -9.25
C ALA A 293 -5.42 15.06 -10.29
N LYS A 294 -4.14 14.80 -10.00
CA LYS A 294 -3.21 14.07 -10.87
C LYS A 294 -3.50 12.58 -10.86
N ASP A 295 -3.78 12.04 -9.68
CA ASP A 295 -4.28 10.68 -9.51
C ASP A 295 -5.67 10.61 -10.18
N SER A 296 -6.57 11.55 -9.97
CA SER A 296 -7.87 11.58 -10.67
C SER A 296 -7.76 11.82 -12.17
N ALA A 297 -6.75 12.55 -12.66
CA ALA A 297 -6.49 12.76 -14.09
C ALA A 297 -5.87 11.51 -14.74
N ARG A 298 -4.99 10.81 -14.03
CA ARG A 298 -4.56 9.44 -14.41
C ARG A 298 -5.71 8.44 -14.36
N LEU A 299 -6.71 8.69 -13.52
CA LEU A 299 -7.99 7.98 -13.48
C LEU A 299 -9.04 8.57 -14.44
N ALA A 300 -8.75 9.66 -15.16
CA ALA A 300 -9.66 10.29 -16.11
C ALA A 300 -9.40 9.81 -17.53
N ASP A 301 -8.16 9.46 -17.85
CA ASP A 301 -7.84 8.63 -19.02
C ASP A 301 -8.05 7.15 -18.67
N ILE A 302 -9.33 6.79 -18.57
CA ILE A 302 -9.75 5.42 -18.25
C ILE A 302 -9.52 4.52 -19.46
N GLU A 303 -9.51 5.08 -20.67
CA GLU A 303 -9.51 4.38 -21.95
C GLU A 303 -8.13 3.85 -22.34
N HIS A 304 -7.04 4.56 -22.02
CA HIS A 304 -5.68 4.11 -22.35
C HIS A 304 -5.04 3.35 -21.20
N TYR A 305 -4.23 2.34 -21.48
CA TYR A 305 -3.57 1.52 -20.48
C TYR A 305 -2.56 2.29 -19.62
N SER A 306 -2.73 2.15 -18.31
CA SER A 306 -1.67 2.38 -17.34
C SER A 306 -1.73 1.32 -16.24
N PRO A 307 -0.60 0.98 -15.60
CA PRO A 307 -0.61 0.07 -14.44
C PRO A 307 -1.52 0.51 -13.27
N PHE A 308 -1.99 1.77 -13.28
CA PHE A 308 -2.84 2.34 -12.23
C PHE A 308 -4.33 2.28 -12.55
N ASN A 309 -4.75 2.33 -13.81
CA ASN A 309 -6.18 2.37 -14.18
C ASN A 309 -6.79 0.99 -14.44
N VAL A 310 -6.00 0.01 -14.88
CA VAL A 310 -6.47 -1.39 -15.03
C VAL A 310 -6.80 -2.06 -13.70
N ALA A 311 -6.21 -1.58 -12.60
CA ALA A 311 -6.51 -2.04 -11.25
C ALA A 311 -7.77 -1.37 -10.65
N LEU A 312 -8.50 -0.57 -11.43
CA LEU A 312 -9.73 0.05 -10.95
C LEU A 312 -10.85 -0.98 -10.93
N TYR A 313 -11.35 -1.27 -9.73
CA TYR A 313 -12.48 -2.16 -9.50
C TYR A 313 -13.69 -1.84 -10.40
N ARG A 314 -13.95 -0.57 -10.76
CA ARG A 314 -15.07 -0.19 -11.65
C ARG A 314 -14.96 -0.76 -13.07
N SER A 315 -13.75 -0.89 -13.62
CA SER A 315 -13.55 -1.39 -14.99
C SER A 315 -13.66 -2.91 -15.03
N ILE A 316 -13.15 -3.58 -13.98
CA ILE A 316 -13.32 -5.01 -13.78
C ILE A 316 -14.82 -5.32 -13.59
N ASP A 317 -15.50 -4.56 -12.72
CA ASP A 317 -16.94 -4.71 -12.45
C ASP A 317 -17.79 -4.54 -13.72
N ALA A 318 -17.56 -3.46 -14.49
CA ALA A 318 -18.25 -3.23 -15.75
C ALA A 318 -18.02 -4.34 -16.80
N ALA A 319 -16.78 -4.83 -16.92
CA ALA A 319 -16.47 -5.95 -17.82
C ALA A 319 -17.15 -7.25 -17.36
N THR A 320 -17.15 -7.55 -16.05
CA THR A 320 -17.84 -8.74 -15.51
C THR A 320 -19.35 -8.66 -15.66
N ALA A 321 -19.95 -7.48 -15.46
CA ALA A 321 -21.38 -7.27 -15.66
C ALA A 321 -21.76 -7.52 -17.12
N TRP A 322 -20.98 -6.99 -18.07
CA TRP A 322 -21.23 -7.23 -19.50
C TRP A 322 -21.09 -8.70 -19.88
N ILE A 323 -20.03 -9.40 -19.41
CA ILE A 323 -19.86 -10.85 -19.65
C ILE A 323 -21.06 -11.62 -19.10
N ALA A 324 -21.52 -11.28 -17.89
CA ALA A 324 -22.64 -11.96 -17.26
C ALA A 324 -23.97 -11.72 -18.01
N ASP A 325 -24.21 -10.49 -18.47
CA ASP A 325 -25.41 -10.14 -19.25
C ASP A 325 -25.41 -10.78 -20.64
N ASP A 326 -24.24 -10.93 -21.28
CA ASP A 326 -24.08 -11.54 -22.60
C ASP A 326 -24.14 -13.07 -22.56
N TRP A 327 -23.71 -13.70 -21.45
CA TRP A 327 -23.58 -15.14 -21.36
C TRP A 327 -24.95 -15.86 -21.28
N ALA A 328 -25.27 -16.60 -22.33
CA ALA A 328 -26.50 -17.41 -22.42
C ALA A 328 -26.30 -18.90 -22.10
N GLY A 329 -25.04 -19.35 -21.92
CA GLY A 329 -24.66 -20.78 -21.90
C GLY A 329 -24.80 -21.51 -20.56
N GLY A 330 -25.51 -20.94 -19.59
CA GLY A 330 -25.77 -21.55 -18.28
C GLY A 330 -24.96 -20.94 -17.13
N ASP A 331 -24.65 -21.74 -16.12
CA ASP A 331 -23.99 -21.30 -14.87
C ASP A 331 -22.46 -21.32 -14.93
N SER A 332 -21.87 -21.77 -16.03
CA SER A 332 -20.42 -21.86 -16.19
C SER A 332 -19.97 -21.42 -17.57
N LEU A 333 -18.81 -20.77 -17.62
CA LEU A 333 -18.19 -20.26 -18.84
C LEU A 333 -16.66 -20.34 -18.70
N THR A 334 -15.92 -20.13 -19.77
CA THR A 334 -14.46 -20.15 -19.78
C THR A 334 -13.94 -18.78 -20.17
N ILE A 335 -13.30 -18.08 -19.23
CA ILE A 335 -12.60 -16.82 -19.51
C ILE A 335 -11.10 -17.07 -19.50
N SER A 336 -10.42 -16.69 -20.58
CA SER A 336 -8.96 -16.58 -20.63
C SER A 336 -8.54 -15.16 -20.23
N TYR A 337 -7.53 -15.03 -19.38
CA TYR A 337 -6.98 -13.75 -18.91
C TYR A 337 -5.55 -13.58 -19.44
N ASP A 338 -5.41 -13.01 -20.64
CA ASP A 338 -4.10 -12.65 -21.20
C ASP A 338 -3.72 -11.22 -20.77
N ILE A 339 -3.31 -11.12 -19.50
CA ILE A 339 -2.89 -9.86 -18.87
C ILE A 339 -1.50 -9.95 -18.23
N MET A 340 -0.84 -11.10 -18.29
CA MET A 340 0.43 -11.35 -17.61
C MET A 340 1.59 -10.53 -18.20
N ALA A 341 1.60 -10.34 -19.51
CA ALA A 341 2.62 -9.54 -20.19
C ALA A 341 2.64 -8.08 -19.69
N GLU A 342 1.46 -7.52 -19.44
CA GLU A 342 1.27 -6.18 -18.91
C GLU A 342 1.36 -6.12 -17.38
N SER A 343 1.05 -7.23 -16.70
CA SER A 343 0.98 -7.33 -15.23
C SER A 343 2.07 -8.20 -14.62
N ARG A 344 3.30 -8.13 -15.13
CA ARG A 344 4.41 -9.00 -14.67
C ARG A 344 4.70 -8.96 -13.17
N HIS A 345 4.27 -7.92 -12.48
CA HIS A 345 4.36 -7.85 -11.02
C HIS A 345 3.46 -8.87 -10.29
N PHE A 346 2.52 -9.50 -11.00
CA PHE A 346 1.70 -10.63 -10.55
C PHE A 346 2.34 -12.00 -10.82
N TRP A 347 3.61 -12.07 -11.25
CA TRP A 347 4.31 -13.34 -11.48
C TRP A 347 4.25 -14.31 -10.29
N TRP A 348 4.09 -13.79 -9.07
CA TRP A 348 4.01 -14.59 -7.85
C TRP A 348 2.69 -15.37 -7.72
N ILE A 349 1.62 -14.99 -8.43
CA ILE A 349 0.33 -15.67 -8.37
C ILE A 349 0.46 -17.12 -8.82
N ALA A 350 1.14 -17.36 -9.95
CA ALA A 350 1.26 -18.70 -10.50
C ALA A 350 2.01 -19.70 -9.59
N PRO A 351 3.14 -19.35 -8.96
CA PRO A 351 3.74 -20.17 -7.91
C PRO A 351 2.83 -20.39 -6.69
N TRP A 352 2.08 -19.37 -6.28
CA TRP A 352 1.18 -19.45 -5.11
C TRP A 352 -0.04 -20.34 -5.36
N HIS A 353 -0.48 -20.48 -6.62
CA HIS A 353 -1.53 -21.41 -7.03
C HIS A 353 -1.28 -22.86 -6.54
N HIS A 354 -0.02 -23.29 -6.46
CA HIS A 354 0.35 -24.62 -5.97
C HIS A 354 0.11 -24.82 -4.48
N VAL A 355 0.04 -23.72 -3.72
CA VAL A 355 -0.29 -23.73 -2.28
C VAL A 355 -1.80 -23.59 -2.09
N ASP A 356 -2.42 -22.70 -2.87
CA ASP A 356 -3.84 -22.40 -2.81
C ASP A 356 -4.37 -22.19 -4.24
N PRO A 357 -5.15 -23.15 -4.78
CA PRO A 357 -5.66 -23.10 -6.15
C PRO A 357 -6.55 -21.89 -6.46
N LEU A 358 -7.03 -21.16 -5.46
CA LEU A 358 -7.80 -19.93 -5.67
C LEU A 358 -6.93 -18.78 -6.20
N TYR A 359 -5.60 -18.85 -6.05
CA TYR A 359 -4.69 -17.87 -6.63
C TYR A 359 -4.51 -18.14 -8.11
N ARG A 360 -5.26 -17.41 -8.94
CA ARG A 360 -5.15 -17.42 -10.39
C ARG A 360 -5.19 -16.01 -10.94
N ILE A 361 -4.57 -15.80 -12.08
CA ILE A 361 -4.71 -14.55 -12.82
C ILE A 361 -6.18 -14.42 -13.24
N GLY A 362 -6.76 -13.24 -13.01
CA GLY A 362 -8.19 -13.01 -13.19
C GLY A 362 -9.07 -13.30 -11.98
N MET A 363 -8.51 -13.68 -10.82
CA MET A 363 -9.30 -13.95 -9.59
C MET A 363 -10.28 -12.84 -9.19
N GLY A 364 -9.97 -11.57 -9.52
CA GLY A 364 -10.88 -10.45 -9.28
C GLY A 364 -12.14 -10.50 -10.14
N PHE A 365 -12.03 -10.94 -11.39
CA PHE A 365 -13.16 -11.14 -12.29
C PHE A 365 -13.97 -12.37 -11.86
N ASP A 366 -13.29 -13.49 -11.59
CA ASP A 366 -13.92 -14.73 -11.13
C ASP A 366 -14.75 -14.49 -9.86
N TYR A 367 -14.20 -13.75 -8.89
CA TYR A 367 -14.91 -13.42 -7.66
C TYR A 367 -16.21 -12.64 -7.93
N LEU A 368 -16.18 -11.64 -8.82
CA LEU A 368 -17.37 -10.84 -9.11
C LEU A 368 -18.42 -11.66 -9.88
N LEU A 369 -17.99 -12.46 -10.86
CA LEU A 369 -18.86 -13.36 -11.62
C LEU A 369 -19.59 -14.35 -10.71
N GLU A 370 -18.85 -15.00 -9.81
CA GLU A 370 -19.42 -15.98 -8.90
C GLU A 370 -20.30 -15.32 -7.82
N SER A 371 -19.83 -14.24 -7.20
CA SER A 371 -20.54 -13.62 -6.06
C SER A 371 -21.77 -12.81 -6.44
N TYR A 372 -21.77 -12.13 -7.60
CA TYR A 372 -22.90 -11.30 -8.02
C TYR A 372 -23.81 -11.97 -9.04
N TYR A 373 -23.27 -12.86 -9.89
CA TYR A 373 -24.00 -13.42 -11.02
C TYR A 373 -24.14 -14.95 -10.95
N GLY A 374 -23.50 -15.61 -9.98
CA GLY A 374 -23.53 -17.07 -9.86
C GLY A 374 -22.84 -17.81 -11.02
N LEU A 375 -21.99 -17.11 -11.78
CA LEU A 375 -21.29 -17.64 -12.94
C LEU A 375 -19.90 -18.17 -12.55
N HIS A 376 -19.62 -19.42 -12.90
CA HIS A 376 -18.36 -20.07 -12.57
C HIS A 376 -17.41 -20.11 -13.77
N ASN A 377 -16.21 -19.55 -13.61
CA ASN A 377 -15.15 -19.66 -14.62
C ASN A 377 -14.44 -21.02 -14.55
N ARG A 378 -14.53 -21.80 -15.63
CA ARG A 378 -13.92 -23.13 -15.78
C ARG A 378 -12.40 -23.09 -15.92
N ASN A 379 -11.82 -21.93 -16.21
CA ASN A 379 -10.38 -21.79 -16.35
C ASN A 379 -9.65 -22.03 -15.02
N GLN A 380 -8.77 -23.04 -15.00
CA GLN A 380 -7.94 -23.41 -13.84
C GLN A 380 -6.48 -23.00 -14.00
N SER A 381 -6.12 -22.30 -15.08
CA SER A 381 -4.75 -21.93 -15.38
C SER A 381 -4.20 -20.92 -14.36
N PRO A 382 -3.05 -21.20 -13.71
CA PRO A 382 -2.44 -20.26 -12.78
C PRO A 382 -1.99 -18.95 -13.45
N THR A 383 -1.68 -19.00 -14.76
CA THR A 383 -1.33 -17.81 -15.56
C THR A 383 -2.55 -17.13 -16.15
N GLY A 384 -3.75 -17.70 -16.01
CA GLY A 384 -5.00 -17.17 -16.53
C GLY A 384 -5.22 -17.46 -18.02
N GLU A 385 -4.21 -17.88 -18.77
CA GLU A 385 -4.35 -18.16 -20.20
C GLU A 385 -4.89 -19.59 -20.44
N VAL A 386 -5.93 -19.71 -21.27
CA VAL A 386 -6.50 -20.97 -21.76
C VAL A 386 -6.97 -20.83 -23.21
N ALA A 387 -6.81 -21.89 -24.00
CA ALA A 387 -7.28 -21.94 -25.39
C ALA A 387 -8.79 -22.24 -25.47
N GLY A 388 -9.44 -21.81 -26.54
CA GLY A 388 -10.87 -22.08 -26.77
C GLY A 388 -11.79 -21.47 -25.70
N ALA A 389 -11.41 -20.31 -25.16
CA ALA A 389 -12.21 -19.61 -24.17
C ALA A 389 -13.45 -18.96 -24.79
N ASP A 390 -14.54 -18.90 -24.04
CA ASP A 390 -15.78 -18.20 -24.40
C ASP A 390 -15.56 -16.68 -24.44
N TYR A 391 -14.66 -16.18 -23.57
CA TYR A 391 -14.19 -14.79 -23.58
C TYR A 391 -12.69 -14.73 -23.32
N VAL A 392 -12.03 -13.71 -23.88
CA VAL A 392 -10.63 -13.39 -23.59
C VAL A 392 -10.54 -11.98 -23.05
N VAL A 393 -10.03 -11.83 -21.84
CA VAL A 393 -9.80 -10.53 -21.21
C VAL A 393 -8.34 -10.15 -21.42
N VAL A 394 -8.14 -8.99 -22.03
CA VAL A 394 -6.82 -8.40 -22.27
C VAL A 394 -6.79 -6.95 -21.78
N TYR A 395 -5.60 -6.41 -21.61
CA TYR A 395 -5.42 -4.96 -21.50
C TYR A 395 -5.15 -4.36 -22.89
N GLU A 396 -5.37 -3.06 -23.06
CA GLU A 396 -5.19 -2.35 -24.34
C GLU A 396 -3.93 -2.77 -25.12
N PRO A 397 -2.71 -2.86 -24.54
CA PRO A 397 -1.52 -3.25 -25.30
C PRO A 397 -1.56 -4.71 -25.77
N GLY A 398 -2.34 -5.54 -25.09
CA GLY A 398 -2.53 -6.95 -25.41
C GLY A 398 -3.38 -7.20 -26.65
N LEU A 399 -4.18 -6.22 -27.10
CA LEU A 399 -4.94 -6.33 -28.35
C LEU A 399 -4.05 -6.65 -29.55
N ALA A 400 -2.81 -6.14 -29.57
CA ALA A 400 -1.86 -6.37 -30.65
C ALA A 400 -1.44 -7.85 -30.81
N ARG A 401 -1.75 -8.71 -29.82
CA ARG A 401 -1.49 -10.16 -29.89
C ARG A 401 -2.59 -10.95 -30.59
N TYR A 402 -3.75 -10.35 -30.84
CA TYR A 402 -4.93 -11.02 -31.36
C TYR A 402 -5.27 -10.54 -32.78
N ASP A 403 -5.70 -11.47 -33.62
CA ASP A 403 -6.40 -11.11 -34.86
C ASP A 403 -7.83 -10.68 -34.51
N LEU A 404 -8.06 -9.37 -34.43
CA LEU A 404 -9.34 -8.81 -33.99
C LEU A 404 -10.48 -9.08 -35.00
N SER A 405 -10.19 -9.57 -36.20
CA SER A 405 -11.24 -9.87 -37.20
C SER A 405 -12.11 -11.07 -36.83
N VAL A 406 -11.64 -11.92 -35.90
CA VAL A 406 -12.38 -13.10 -35.42
C VAL A 406 -13.00 -12.91 -34.03
N TYR A 407 -13.03 -11.66 -33.52
CA TYR A 407 -13.60 -11.34 -32.21
C TYR A 407 -14.57 -10.15 -32.27
N GLU A 408 -15.64 -10.21 -31.48
CA GLU A 408 -16.37 -9.02 -31.03
C GLU A 408 -15.57 -8.38 -29.90
N VAL A 409 -15.25 -7.10 -30.03
CA VAL A 409 -14.35 -6.38 -29.13
C VAL A 409 -15.12 -5.35 -28.30
N HIS A 410 -15.10 -5.51 -26.98
CA HIS A 410 -15.76 -4.62 -26.04
C HIS A 410 -14.76 -3.96 -25.09
N GLN A 411 -14.84 -2.63 -24.96
CA GLN A 411 -13.91 -1.84 -24.16
C GLN A 411 -14.55 -1.39 -22.84
N PHE A 412 -13.84 -1.60 -21.73
CA PHE A 412 -14.22 -1.19 -20.38
C PHE A 412 -13.05 -0.41 -19.74
N GLY A 413 -12.86 0.82 -20.20
CA GLY A 413 -11.64 1.56 -19.90
C GLY A 413 -10.44 0.94 -20.63
N ALA A 414 -9.38 0.60 -19.90
CA ALA A 414 -8.17 -0.01 -20.44
C ALA A 414 -8.25 -1.55 -20.54
N ILE A 415 -9.38 -2.14 -20.13
CA ILE A 415 -9.67 -3.56 -20.21
C ILE A 415 -10.49 -3.79 -21.48
N TYR A 416 -10.12 -4.79 -22.26
CA TYR A 416 -10.86 -5.25 -23.42
C TYR A 416 -11.30 -6.68 -23.21
N VAL A 417 -12.56 -6.96 -23.56
CA VAL A 417 -13.11 -8.30 -23.60
C VAL A 417 -13.30 -8.67 -25.07
N LEU A 418 -12.68 -9.77 -25.47
CA LEU A 418 -12.75 -10.34 -26.81
C LEU A 418 -13.67 -11.56 -26.75
N LYS A 419 -14.78 -11.52 -27.46
CA LYS A 419 -15.69 -12.66 -27.60
C LYS A 419 -15.48 -13.29 -28.98
N PRO A 420 -15.08 -14.56 -29.11
CA PRO A 420 -14.88 -15.18 -30.41
C PRO A 420 -16.15 -15.12 -31.25
N ILE A 421 -16.03 -14.72 -32.51
CA ILE A 421 -17.11 -14.81 -33.49
C ILE A 421 -17.25 -16.29 -33.82
N THR A 422 -18.38 -16.89 -33.46
CA THR A 422 -18.70 -18.25 -33.89
C THR A 422 -19.25 -18.17 -35.30
N ASP A 423 -18.55 -18.76 -36.27
CA ASP A 423 -19.02 -18.88 -37.65
C ASP A 423 -20.32 -19.72 -37.68
N GLY A 424 -21.48 -19.07 -37.53
CA GLY A 424 -22.76 -19.76 -37.53
C GLY A 424 -23.93 -19.05 -36.84
N GLU A 425 -24.28 -17.85 -37.31
CA GLU A 425 -25.70 -17.44 -37.50
C GLU A 425 -25.89 -16.84 -38.90
#